data_AF-A0A6G2Q3I5-F1
#
_entry.id   AF-A0A6G2Q3I5-F1
#
_cell.length_a   1.000
_cell.length_b   1.000
_cell.length_c   1.000
_cell.angle_alpha   90.00
_cell.angle_beta   90.00
_cell.angle_gamma   90.00
#
_symmetry.space_group_name_H-M   'P 1'
#
loop_
_entity.id
_entity.type
_entity.pdbx_description
1 polymer ?
#
loop_
_entity_poly.entity_id
_entity_poly.type
_entity_poly.pdbx_seq_one_letter_code
_entity_poly.pdbx_strand_id
1 'polypeptide(L)'
;MRPLKATAAAVTAVVAAGLASVAAGRLASDVALKATGGRPLPTEPRLTVHGTAAGQITLTRDLASLRPGTYGLAGDGSHAVVGPVLETAPHTADTVVRRLDGVTHGTLAPGDSVWLTPNVHVGNPRTALGLDHADVDVPGELGALPAWFLPGDRDTWVIAVHGLGATREHAMNVMGFLRARRLPVLALAYRGDLGAPRPADGLNHLGETEWRDVDAAIRYAVRYGARRVVLLGWSTGATMALRAAEHSAVREHIAGLILDSPVLSWEATLRGLARARHTPAPLLPLAVRAAQGRAGLHADRVAEITDPERLAVPTLIIHGPGDRIAPWEFSRLLAARRPDRVALHTVPNAPHAAMWNPDPPAYEERLRRFLTPLM
;
A
#
# COMPACT_ATOMS: atom_id res chain seq x y z
N MET A 1 11.26 60.20 -5.61
CA MET A 1 11.45 59.13 -6.61
C MET A 1 12.32 57.95 -6.17
N ARG A 2 13.19 58.06 -5.16
CA ARG A 2 13.97 56.93 -4.61
C ARG A 2 13.18 55.86 -3.80
N PRO A 3 12.15 56.19 -3.00
CA PRO A 3 11.45 55.15 -2.21
C PRO A 3 10.62 54.21 -3.08
N LEU A 4 9.98 54.71 -4.14
CA LEU A 4 9.15 53.92 -5.06
C LEU A 4 9.92 52.79 -5.77
N LYS A 5 11.18 53.02 -6.16
CA LYS A 5 12.01 52.00 -6.81
C LYS A 5 12.45 50.91 -5.83
N ALA A 6 12.75 51.27 -4.58
CA ALA A 6 13.10 50.32 -3.53
C ALA A 6 11.87 49.47 -3.13
N THR A 7 10.69 50.07 -3.03
CA THR A 7 9.43 49.35 -2.76
C THR A 7 9.08 48.40 -3.90
N ALA A 8 9.19 48.83 -5.17
CA ALA A 8 8.94 47.96 -6.33
C ALA A 8 9.91 46.77 -6.40
N ALA A 9 11.20 46.98 -6.12
CA ALA A 9 12.19 45.91 -6.07
C ALA A 9 11.92 44.92 -4.93
N ALA A 10 11.54 45.42 -3.74
CA ALA A 10 11.18 44.58 -2.60
C ALA A 10 9.92 43.75 -2.88
N VAL A 11 8.87 44.35 -3.46
CA VAL A 11 7.65 43.63 -3.86
C VAL A 11 7.97 42.57 -4.92
N THR A 12 8.80 42.89 -5.90
CA THR A 12 9.21 41.92 -6.94
C THR A 12 10.00 40.75 -6.33
N ALA A 13 10.93 41.01 -5.40
CA ALA A 13 11.68 39.98 -4.71
C ALA A 13 10.78 39.09 -3.84
N VAL A 14 9.80 39.67 -3.14
CA VAL A 14 8.81 38.92 -2.35
C VAL A 14 7.92 38.06 -3.24
N VAL A 15 7.45 38.59 -4.37
CA VAL A 15 6.65 37.83 -5.34
C VAL A 15 7.46 36.70 -5.97
N ALA A 16 8.71 36.97 -6.38
CA ALA A 16 9.60 35.95 -6.94
C ALA A 16 9.92 34.85 -5.91
N ALA A 17 10.20 35.22 -4.66
CA ALA A 17 10.41 34.26 -3.57
C ALA A 17 9.14 33.45 -3.27
N GLY A 18 7.96 34.08 -3.35
CA GLY A 18 6.67 33.41 -3.22
C GLY A 18 6.44 32.38 -4.34
N LEU A 19 6.67 32.75 -5.60
CA LEU A 19 6.55 31.86 -6.75
C LEU A 19 7.55 30.70 -6.69
N ALA A 20 8.80 30.97 -6.31
CA ALA A 20 9.81 29.93 -6.13
C ALA A 20 9.42 28.94 -5.01
N SER A 21 8.86 29.44 -3.91
CA SER A 21 8.37 28.60 -2.80
C SER A 21 7.19 27.71 -3.22
N VAL A 22 6.26 28.24 -4.01
CA VAL A 22 5.14 27.47 -4.57
C VAL A 22 5.63 26.41 -5.54
N ALA A 23 6.56 26.76 -6.44
CA ALA A 23 7.17 25.80 -7.37
C ALA A 23 7.92 24.68 -6.63
N ALA A 24 8.71 25.02 -5.60
CA ALA A 24 9.41 24.05 -4.76
C ALA A 24 8.44 23.12 -4.02
N GLY A 25 7.36 23.67 -3.45
CA GLY A 25 6.30 22.87 -2.83
C GLY A 25 5.58 21.94 -3.80
N ARG A 26 5.33 22.39 -5.05
CA ARG A 26 4.75 21.55 -6.11
C ARG A 26 5.65 20.40 -6.51
N LEU A 27 6.94 20.67 -6.74
CA LEU A 27 7.92 19.64 -7.05
C LEU A 27 8.06 18.63 -5.90
N ALA A 28 8.13 19.11 -4.66
CA ALA A 28 8.24 18.25 -3.49
C ALA A 28 6.96 17.45 -3.19
N SER A 29 5.77 17.95 -3.54
CA SER A 29 4.51 17.20 -3.42
C SER A 29 4.33 16.18 -4.54
N ASP A 30 4.74 16.48 -5.77
CA ASP A 30 4.70 15.54 -6.90
C ASP A 30 5.46 14.25 -6.59
N VAL A 31 6.60 14.38 -5.90
CA VAL A 31 7.42 13.26 -5.41
C VAL A 31 6.61 12.26 -4.58
N ALA A 32 5.56 12.69 -3.86
CA ALA A 32 4.66 11.82 -3.10
C ALA A 32 3.37 11.46 -3.86
N LEU A 33 2.78 12.41 -4.60
CA LEU A 33 1.44 12.28 -5.18
C LEU A 33 1.42 11.66 -6.58
N LYS A 34 2.53 11.64 -7.33
CA LYS A 34 2.63 11.05 -8.67
C LYS A 34 3.20 9.64 -8.67
N ALA A 35 2.93 8.85 -7.63
CA ALA A 35 3.31 7.44 -7.64
C ALA A 35 2.64 6.72 -8.82
N THR A 36 3.42 5.95 -9.56
CA THR A 36 2.95 5.13 -10.68
C THR A 36 2.81 3.70 -10.20
N GLY A 37 1.70 3.04 -10.54
CA GLY A 37 1.49 1.63 -10.23
C GLY A 37 2.61 0.76 -10.81
N GLY A 38 3.03 -0.25 -10.06
CA GLY A 38 4.09 -1.20 -10.47
C GLY A 38 5.51 -0.71 -10.21
N ARG A 39 5.70 0.48 -9.63
CA ARG A 39 7.00 0.93 -9.10
C ARG A 39 6.92 1.01 -7.59
N PRO A 40 7.62 0.12 -6.85
CA PRO A 40 7.55 0.11 -5.40
C PRO A 40 7.97 1.46 -4.82
N LEU A 41 7.40 1.80 -3.66
CA LEU A 41 7.83 2.97 -2.91
C LEU A 41 9.33 2.86 -2.61
N PRO A 42 10.09 3.96 -2.64
CA PRO A 42 11.53 3.97 -2.40
C PRO A 42 11.82 3.89 -0.89
N THR A 43 11.26 2.88 -0.24
CA THR A 43 11.41 2.60 1.19
C THR A 43 12.51 1.58 1.46
N GLU A 44 12.93 0.88 0.42
CA GLU A 44 13.86 -0.24 0.50
C GLU A 44 15.23 0.17 -0.03
N PRO A 45 16.31 -0.24 0.66
CA PRO A 45 17.66 0.03 0.18
C PRO A 45 17.93 -0.79 -1.08
N ARG A 46 18.81 -0.26 -1.93
CA ARG A 46 19.40 -1.05 -3.01
C ARG A 46 20.40 -2.02 -2.41
N LEU A 47 20.21 -3.29 -2.71
CA LEU A 47 21.08 -4.40 -2.37
C LEU A 47 21.84 -4.82 -3.63
N THR A 48 22.97 -5.49 -3.45
CA THR A 48 23.73 -6.09 -4.55
C THR A 48 23.63 -7.60 -4.45
N VAL A 49 23.43 -8.27 -5.58
CA VAL A 49 23.59 -9.71 -5.70
C VAL A 49 25.08 -10.02 -5.71
N HIS A 50 25.56 -10.88 -4.82
CA HIS A 50 26.95 -11.35 -4.78
C HIS A 50 27.11 -12.71 -5.44
N GLY A 51 26.04 -13.49 -5.52
CA GLY A 51 26.05 -14.80 -6.14
C GLY A 51 24.72 -15.51 -6.01
N THR A 52 24.53 -16.53 -6.86
CA THR A 52 23.41 -17.46 -6.80
C THR A 52 23.97 -18.88 -6.78
N ALA A 53 23.29 -19.77 -6.06
CA ALA A 53 23.56 -21.20 -6.04
C ALA A 53 22.23 -21.97 -6.04
N ALA A 54 22.27 -23.29 -6.06
CA ALA A 54 21.06 -24.11 -6.04
C ALA A 54 20.17 -23.77 -4.82
N GLY A 55 19.02 -23.13 -5.07
CA GLY A 55 18.09 -22.69 -4.03
C GLY A 55 18.60 -21.57 -3.13
N GLN A 56 19.66 -20.85 -3.52
CA GLN A 56 20.28 -19.81 -2.69
C GLN A 56 20.60 -18.54 -3.48
N ILE A 57 20.50 -17.41 -2.80
CA ILE A 57 20.99 -16.12 -3.28
C ILE A 57 21.76 -15.40 -2.17
N THR A 58 22.94 -14.90 -2.52
CA THR A 58 23.79 -14.12 -1.64
C THR A 58 23.59 -12.65 -1.95
N LEU A 59 23.20 -11.86 -0.94
CA LEU A 59 22.93 -10.43 -1.05
C LEU A 59 23.87 -9.64 -0.14
N THR A 60 24.05 -8.35 -0.42
CA THR A 60 24.68 -7.41 0.51
C THR A 60 23.99 -7.50 1.87
N ARG A 61 24.77 -7.62 2.94
CA ARG A 61 24.24 -7.58 4.31
C ARG A 61 23.73 -6.18 4.62
N ASP A 62 22.45 -6.11 4.91
CA ASP A 62 21.73 -4.90 5.31
C ASP A 62 20.59 -5.33 6.25
N LEU A 63 20.06 -4.41 7.04
CA LEU A 63 18.88 -4.69 7.88
C LEU A 63 17.70 -5.21 7.05
N ALA A 64 17.52 -4.72 5.82
CA ALA A 64 16.49 -5.18 4.90
C ALA A 64 16.71 -6.65 4.48
N SER A 65 17.94 -7.01 4.10
CA SER A 65 18.29 -8.35 3.63
C SER A 65 18.37 -9.40 4.75
N LEU A 66 18.43 -8.95 6.01
CA LEU A 66 18.34 -9.80 7.21
C LEU A 66 16.90 -10.05 7.68
N ARG A 67 15.88 -9.40 7.10
CA ARG A 67 14.50 -9.55 7.58
C ARG A 67 14.00 -11.00 7.47
N PRO A 68 13.25 -11.50 8.46
CA PRO A 68 12.68 -12.84 8.41
C PRO A 68 11.63 -12.96 7.30
N GLY A 69 11.32 -14.20 6.90
CA GLY A 69 10.19 -14.48 6.02
C GLY A 69 10.49 -14.41 4.53
N THR A 70 9.45 -14.15 3.74
CA THR A 70 9.47 -14.24 2.28
C THR A 70 9.12 -12.92 1.60
N TYR A 71 9.83 -12.58 0.53
CA TYR A 71 9.69 -11.32 -0.18
C TYR A 71 9.85 -11.54 -1.68
N GLY A 72 9.24 -10.65 -2.46
CA GLY A 72 9.67 -10.46 -3.84
C GLY A 72 11.05 -9.81 -3.84
N LEU A 73 11.88 -10.17 -4.81
CA LEU A 73 13.17 -9.56 -5.06
C LEU A 73 13.12 -8.98 -6.48
N ALA A 74 13.01 -7.67 -6.58
CA ALA A 74 12.91 -6.95 -7.84
C ALA A 74 14.28 -6.37 -8.22
N GLY A 75 14.64 -6.50 -9.49
CA GLY A 75 15.81 -5.87 -10.10
C GLY A 75 15.42 -5.13 -11.39
N ASP A 76 16.42 -4.78 -12.19
CA ASP A 76 16.18 -4.22 -13.52
C ASP A 76 15.77 -5.33 -14.49
N GLY A 77 14.48 -5.40 -14.81
CA GLY A 77 13.92 -6.42 -15.70
C GLY A 77 13.95 -7.84 -15.13
N SER A 78 14.17 -8.01 -13.82
CA SER A 78 14.19 -9.30 -13.14
C SER A 78 13.30 -9.32 -11.91
N HIS A 79 12.76 -10.50 -11.62
CA HIS A 79 11.99 -10.76 -10.41
C HIS A 79 12.23 -12.19 -9.91
N ALA A 80 12.41 -12.34 -8.61
CA ALA A 80 12.47 -13.62 -7.94
C ALA A 80 11.69 -13.61 -6.63
N VAL A 81 11.42 -14.80 -6.09
CA VAL A 81 10.90 -14.99 -4.74
C VAL A 81 12.04 -15.47 -3.86
N VAL A 82 12.28 -14.76 -2.76
CA VAL A 82 13.26 -15.15 -1.75
C VAL A 82 12.57 -15.51 -0.45
N GLY A 83 13.02 -16.59 0.17
CA GLY A 83 12.58 -17.07 1.46
C GLY A 83 13.45 -16.52 2.60
N PRO A 84 13.47 -17.22 3.76
CA PRO A 84 14.20 -16.77 4.94
C PRO A 84 15.72 -16.78 4.75
N VAL A 85 16.41 -16.12 5.68
CA VAL A 85 17.88 -16.18 5.80
C VAL A 85 18.31 -17.61 6.15
N LEU A 86 19.39 -18.06 5.51
CA LEU A 86 20.00 -19.37 5.75
C LEU A 86 21.19 -19.20 6.70
N GLU A 87 20.93 -19.25 8.00
CA GLU A 87 21.93 -19.00 9.07
C GLU A 87 23.18 -19.89 9.01
N THR A 88 23.06 -21.09 8.44
CA THR A 88 24.17 -22.06 8.34
C THR A 88 24.92 -21.99 7.01
N ALA A 89 24.49 -21.16 6.06
CA ALA A 89 25.13 -21.05 4.76
C ALA A 89 26.45 -20.26 4.88
N PRO A 90 27.58 -20.75 4.31
CA PRO A 90 28.83 -20.01 4.33
C PRO A 90 28.70 -18.65 3.64
N HIS A 91 29.10 -17.58 4.30
CA HIS A 91 29.07 -16.23 3.77
C HIS A 91 30.14 -15.34 4.43
N THR A 92 30.46 -14.21 3.80
CA THR A 92 31.38 -13.21 4.38
C THR A 92 30.65 -12.36 5.43
N ALA A 93 31.39 -11.53 6.17
CA ALA A 93 30.80 -10.60 7.13
C ALA A 93 29.84 -9.59 6.47
N ASP A 94 30.08 -9.24 5.20
CA ASP A 94 29.34 -8.21 4.45
C ASP A 94 28.19 -8.77 3.61
N THR A 95 27.91 -10.07 3.72
CA THR A 95 26.86 -10.74 2.95
C THR A 95 25.86 -11.49 3.84
N VAL A 96 24.71 -11.79 3.25
CA VAL A 96 23.69 -12.67 3.80
C VAL A 96 23.22 -13.62 2.70
N VAL A 97 23.00 -14.88 3.05
CA VAL A 97 22.45 -15.88 2.13
C VAL A 97 20.99 -16.10 2.48
N ARG A 98 20.13 -16.01 1.47
CA ARG A 98 18.70 -16.32 1.58
C ARG A 98 18.34 -17.50 0.72
N ARG A 99 17.26 -18.18 1.07
CA ARG A 99 16.63 -19.17 0.20
C ARG A 99 16.11 -18.48 -1.07
N LEU A 100 16.46 -19.01 -2.24
CA LEU A 100 15.91 -18.60 -3.53
C LEU A 100 14.82 -19.60 -3.90
N ASP A 101 13.55 -19.21 -3.71
CA ASP A 101 12.39 -20.08 -3.95
C ASP A 101 12.10 -20.21 -5.45
N GLY A 102 12.42 -19.19 -6.23
CA GLY A 102 12.37 -19.26 -7.69
C GLY A 102 12.60 -17.91 -8.36
N VAL A 103 13.09 -17.94 -9.60
CA VAL A 103 13.16 -16.75 -10.46
C VAL A 103 11.93 -16.74 -11.34
N THR A 104 11.12 -15.69 -11.24
CA THR A 104 9.88 -15.55 -12.00
C THR A 104 10.16 -15.14 -13.44
N HIS A 105 11.06 -14.17 -13.64
CA HIS A 105 11.56 -13.76 -14.95
C HIS A 105 12.90 -13.03 -14.82
N GLY A 106 13.63 -12.94 -15.94
CA GLY A 106 14.96 -12.34 -15.98
C GLY A 106 16.03 -13.22 -15.36
N THR A 107 17.19 -12.63 -15.07
CA THR A 107 18.34 -13.30 -14.46
C THR A 107 18.85 -12.48 -13.27
N LEU A 108 19.53 -13.17 -12.34
CA LEU A 108 20.17 -12.56 -11.18
C LEU A 108 21.65 -12.95 -11.18
N ALA A 109 22.50 -12.01 -11.56
CA ALA A 109 23.94 -12.15 -11.69
C ALA A 109 24.68 -11.34 -10.60
N PRO A 110 25.91 -11.74 -10.23
CA PRO A 110 26.75 -10.93 -9.35
C PRO A 110 26.91 -9.50 -9.87
N GLY A 111 26.70 -8.52 -9.00
CA GLY A 111 26.73 -7.09 -9.32
C GLY A 111 25.34 -6.47 -9.58
N ASP A 112 24.30 -7.29 -9.80
CA ASP A 112 22.96 -6.78 -10.04
C ASP A 112 22.42 -6.02 -8.84
N SER A 113 21.79 -4.87 -9.13
CA SER A 113 21.12 -4.04 -8.13
C SER A 113 19.68 -4.51 -7.97
N VAL A 114 19.31 -4.90 -6.75
CA VAL A 114 18.01 -5.47 -6.41
C VAL A 114 17.46 -4.86 -5.13
N TRP A 115 16.16 -5.00 -4.88
CA TRP A 115 15.52 -4.59 -3.63
C TRP A 115 14.36 -5.53 -3.30
N LEU A 116 14.06 -5.66 -2.01
CA LEU A 116 12.95 -6.49 -1.56
C LEU A 116 11.61 -5.76 -1.76
N THR A 117 10.56 -6.51 -2.05
CA THR A 117 9.19 -5.98 -2.21
C THR A 117 8.20 -6.76 -1.37
N PRO A 118 7.17 -6.08 -0.79
CA PRO A 118 6.07 -6.77 -0.11
C PRO A 118 5.30 -7.71 -1.04
N ASN A 119 5.11 -7.27 -2.29
CA ASN A 119 4.51 -8.05 -3.35
C ASN A 119 5.42 -9.22 -3.74
N VAL A 120 5.03 -10.45 -3.41
CA VAL A 120 5.81 -11.68 -3.69
C VAL A 120 5.54 -12.22 -5.08
N HIS A 121 4.31 -12.07 -5.57
CA HIS A 121 3.88 -12.64 -6.83
C HIS A 121 3.66 -11.54 -7.87
N VAL A 122 4.14 -11.74 -9.09
CA VAL A 122 3.93 -10.81 -10.22
C VAL A 122 3.22 -11.52 -11.37
N GLY A 123 2.48 -10.78 -12.20
CA GLY A 123 1.68 -11.35 -13.28
C GLY A 123 0.19 -11.41 -12.93
N ASN A 124 -0.43 -12.59 -13.05
CA ASN A 124 -1.86 -12.75 -12.75
C ASN A 124 -2.12 -14.02 -11.90
N PRO A 125 -3.30 -14.16 -11.28
CA PRO A 125 -3.58 -15.28 -10.38
C PRO A 125 -3.40 -16.67 -11.03
N ARG A 126 -3.66 -16.79 -12.34
CA ARG A 126 -3.51 -18.06 -13.06
C ARG A 126 -2.05 -18.43 -13.24
N THR A 127 -1.23 -17.52 -13.77
CA THR A 127 0.17 -17.80 -14.07
C THR A 127 1.05 -17.85 -12.82
N ALA A 128 0.74 -17.02 -11.81
CA ALA A 128 1.55 -16.92 -10.61
C ALA A 128 1.16 -17.95 -9.53
N LEU A 129 -0.12 -18.31 -9.43
CA LEU A 129 -0.65 -19.14 -8.33
C LEU A 129 -1.43 -20.38 -8.80
N GLY A 130 -1.64 -20.56 -10.11
CA GLY A 130 -2.50 -21.62 -10.64
C GLY A 130 -3.98 -21.43 -10.29
N LEU A 131 -4.41 -20.20 -9.98
CA LEU A 131 -5.79 -19.90 -9.59
C LEU A 131 -6.63 -19.43 -10.78
N ASP A 132 -7.78 -20.08 -10.97
CA ASP A 132 -8.79 -19.60 -11.89
C ASP A 132 -9.33 -18.24 -11.43
N HIS A 133 -9.39 -17.30 -12.38
CA HIS A 133 -9.93 -15.97 -12.20
C HIS A 133 -10.56 -15.49 -13.51
N ALA A 134 -11.44 -14.50 -13.40
CA ALA A 134 -11.94 -13.71 -14.51
C ALA A 134 -11.42 -12.28 -14.41
N ASP A 135 -11.01 -11.70 -15.55
CA ASP A 135 -10.88 -10.26 -15.68
C ASP A 135 -12.28 -9.65 -15.81
N VAL A 136 -12.61 -8.71 -14.94
CA VAL A 136 -13.90 -8.02 -14.93
C VAL A 136 -13.71 -6.52 -14.88
N ASP A 137 -14.64 -5.78 -15.49
CA ASP A 137 -14.67 -4.32 -15.42
C ASP A 137 -15.75 -3.87 -14.42
N VAL A 138 -15.32 -3.25 -13.33
CA VAL A 138 -16.20 -2.63 -12.35
C VAL A 138 -16.58 -1.23 -12.85
N PRO A 139 -17.87 -0.90 -13.02
CA PRO A 139 -18.27 0.44 -13.45
C PRO A 139 -17.98 1.50 -12.38
N GLY A 140 -16.93 2.29 -12.57
CA GLY A 140 -16.54 3.39 -11.70
C GLY A 140 -17.05 4.75 -12.18
N GLU A 141 -16.89 5.76 -11.32
CA GLU A 141 -17.27 7.16 -11.59
C GLU A 141 -16.57 7.73 -12.84
N LEU A 142 -15.30 7.39 -13.03
CA LEU A 142 -14.46 7.90 -14.13
C LEU A 142 -14.39 6.96 -15.35
N GLY A 143 -15.05 5.79 -15.27
CA GLY A 143 -15.00 4.74 -16.30
C GLY A 143 -14.81 3.34 -15.70
N ALA A 144 -14.56 2.36 -16.57
CA ALA A 144 -14.34 0.97 -16.19
C ALA A 144 -13.07 0.81 -15.34
N LEU A 145 -13.19 0.09 -14.22
CA LEU A 145 -12.11 -0.21 -13.30
C LEU A 145 -11.76 -1.71 -13.41
N PRO A 146 -10.60 -2.07 -13.98
CA PRO A 146 -10.28 -3.47 -14.17
C PRO A 146 -10.00 -4.17 -12.84
N ALA A 147 -10.57 -5.35 -12.66
CA ALA A 147 -10.40 -6.16 -11.47
C ALA A 147 -10.23 -7.63 -11.81
N TRP A 148 -9.59 -8.37 -10.90
CA TRP A 148 -9.64 -9.84 -10.94
C TRP A 148 -10.74 -10.33 -10.01
N PHE A 149 -11.62 -11.16 -10.56
CA PHE A 149 -12.63 -11.87 -9.79
C PHE A 149 -12.25 -13.35 -9.67
N LEU A 150 -12.03 -13.81 -8.44
CA LEU A 150 -11.88 -15.22 -8.12
C LEU A 150 -13.21 -15.73 -7.55
N PRO A 151 -13.84 -16.75 -8.16
CA PRO A 151 -15.11 -17.25 -7.69
C PRO A 151 -14.97 -17.99 -6.35
N GLY A 152 -16.04 -17.96 -5.57
CA GLY A 152 -16.20 -18.70 -4.33
C GLY A 152 -17.67 -19.00 -4.07
N ASP A 153 -17.94 -19.86 -3.09
CA ASP A 153 -19.29 -20.38 -2.82
C ASP A 153 -19.96 -19.70 -1.60
N ARG A 154 -19.27 -18.73 -1.00
CA ARG A 154 -19.77 -17.92 0.12
C ARG A 154 -20.51 -16.69 -0.39
N ASP A 155 -21.46 -16.22 0.40
CA ASP A 155 -22.18 -14.95 0.19
C ASP A 155 -21.42 -13.74 0.75
N THR A 156 -20.37 -13.97 1.55
CA THR A 156 -19.39 -12.96 1.96
C THR A 156 -18.26 -12.84 0.94
N TRP A 157 -18.12 -11.69 0.31
CA TRP A 157 -17.04 -11.38 -0.62
C TRP A 157 -15.91 -10.63 0.07
N VAL A 158 -14.67 -10.82 -0.39
CA VAL A 158 -13.52 -10.01 0.00
C VAL A 158 -13.15 -9.08 -1.14
N ILE A 159 -13.15 -7.78 -0.89
CA ILE A 159 -12.63 -6.78 -1.84
C ILE A 159 -11.24 -6.39 -1.38
N ALA A 160 -10.24 -6.69 -2.22
CA ALA A 160 -8.84 -6.43 -1.94
C ALA A 160 -8.40 -5.13 -2.62
N VAL A 161 -7.89 -4.18 -1.84
CA VAL A 161 -7.56 -2.81 -2.27
C VAL A 161 -6.11 -2.52 -1.93
N HIS A 162 -5.26 -2.45 -2.95
CA HIS A 162 -3.84 -2.20 -2.76
C HIS A 162 -3.53 -0.74 -2.36
N GLY A 163 -2.28 -0.52 -1.95
CA GLY A 163 -1.77 0.80 -1.59
C GLY A 163 -1.15 1.55 -2.77
N LEU A 164 -0.77 2.80 -2.48
CA LEU A 164 -0.04 3.68 -3.39
C LEU A 164 1.24 3.03 -3.95
N GLY A 165 1.40 3.03 -5.27
CA GLY A 165 2.58 2.47 -5.96
C GLY A 165 2.59 0.95 -6.10
N ALA A 166 1.70 0.24 -5.39
CA ALA A 166 1.42 -1.16 -5.63
C ALA A 166 0.39 -1.33 -6.77
N THR A 167 0.01 -2.57 -7.04
CA THR A 167 -1.07 -2.93 -7.96
C THR A 167 -1.93 -4.02 -7.31
N ARG A 168 -3.03 -4.42 -7.99
CA ARG A 168 -3.86 -5.56 -7.58
C ARG A 168 -3.09 -6.89 -7.46
N GLU A 169 -1.86 -6.98 -7.97
CA GLU A 169 -0.94 -8.10 -7.72
C GLU A 169 -0.69 -8.33 -6.23
N HIS A 170 -0.72 -7.27 -5.41
CA HIS A 170 -0.40 -7.40 -3.98
C HIS A 170 -1.38 -8.32 -3.25
N ALA A 171 -2.63 -8.39 -3.71
CA ALA A 171 -3.61 -9.30 -3.17
C ALA A 171 -3.24 -10.79 -3.37
N MET A 172 -2.40 -11.12 -4.36
CA MET A 172 -1.98 -12.49 -4.64
C MET A 172 -1.29 -13.16 -3.44
N ASN A 173 -0.59 -12.40 -2.60
CA ASN A 173 0.01 -12.92 -1.36
C ASN A 173 -1.00 -13.69 -0.48
N VAL A 174 -2.27 -13.25 -0.47
CA VAL A 174 -3.33 -13.86 0.36
C VAL A 174 -4.44 -14.54 -0.45
N MET A 175 -4.41 -14.46 -1.79
CA MET A 175 -5.47 -15.03 -2.64
C MET A 175 -5.62 -16.54 -2.46
N GLY A 176 -4.51 -17.27 -2.38
CA GLY A 176 -4.54 -18.72 -2.14
C GLY A 176 -5.25 -19.07 -0.84
N PHE A 177 -4.92 -18.34 0.23
CA PHE A 177 -5.55 -18.47 1.55
C PHE A 177 -7.07 -18.20 1.50
N LEU A 178 -7.49 -17.13 0.80
CA LEU A 178 -8.90 -16.74 0.68
C LEU A 178 -9.68 -17.76 -0.16
N ARG A 179 -9.11 -18.20 -1.30
CA ARG A 179 -9.72 -19.23 -2.16
C ARG A 179 -9.93 -20.52 -1.40
N ALA A 180 -8.95 -20.96 -0.59
CA ALA A 180 -9.04 -22.19 0.19
C ALA A 180 -10.22 -22.18 1.18
N ARG A 181 -10.73 -20.99 1.53
CA ARG A 181 -11.91 -20.78 2.37
C ARG A 181 -13.20 -20.56 1.58
N ARG A 182 -13.13 -20.72 0.25
CA ARG A 182 -14.26 -20.55 -0.70
C ARG A 182 -14.87 -19.15 -0.66
N LEU A 183 -14.09 -18.13 -0.26
CA LEU A 183 -14.49 -16.73 -0.31
C LEU A 183 -14.31 -16.21 -1.74
N PRO A 184 -15.34 -15.62 -2.37
CA PRO A 184 -15.15 -14.82 -3.57
C PRO A 184 -14.21 -13.64 -3.29
N VAL A 185 -13.28 -13.37 -4.20
CA VAL A 185 -12.31 -12.27 -4.08
C VAL A 185 -12.42 -11.36 -5.29
N LEU A 186 -12.54 -10.06 -5.04
CA LEU A 186 -12.46 -9.02 -6.06
C LEU A 186 -11.22 -8.15 -5.78
N ALA A 187 -10.15 -8.33 -6.56
CA ALA A 187 -8.93 -7.53 -6.46
C ALA A 187 -8.98 -6.37 -7.46
N LEU A 188 -9.24 -5.18 -6.94
CA LEU A 188 -9.53 -3.97 -7.70
C LEU A 188 -8.25 -3.24 -8.12
N ALA A 189 -8.16 -2.83 -9.39
CA ALA A 189 -7.35 -1.66 -9.77
C ALA A 189 -8.27 -0.43 -9.79
N TYR A 190 -7.79 0.69 -9.26
CA TYR A 190 -8.55 1.92 -9.12
C TYR A 190 -7.95 3.05 -9.98
N ARG A 191 -8.60 4.22 -9.98
CA ARG A 191 -8.16 5.36 -10.80
C ARG A 191 -6.67 5.64 -10.66
N GLY A 192 -5.98 5.81 -11.79
CA GLY A 192 -4.53 6.00 -11.85
C GLY A 192 -3.71 4.72 -12.06
N ASP A 193 -4.28 3.55 -11.89
CA ASP A 193 -3.61 2.27 -12.18
C ASP A 193 -3.57 1.94 -13.67
N LEU A 194 -2.75 0.94 -14.01
CA LEU A 194 -2.69 0.40 -15.36
C LEU A 194 -4.06 -0.18 -15.78
N GLY A 195 -4.58 0.33 -16.89
CA GLY A 195 -5.89 -0.07 -17.44
C GLY A 195 -7.08 0.67 -16.84
N ALA A 196 -6.91 1.39 -15.73
CA ALA A 196 -7.96 2.22 -15.16
C ALA A 196 -7.89 3.68 -15.68
N PRO A 197 -9.00 4.43 -15.64
CA PRO A 197 -9.01 5.86 -15.95
C PRO A 197 -8.03 6.64 -15.08
N ARG A 198 -7.36 7.64 -15.66
CA ARG A 198 -6.52 8.57 -14.90
C ARG A 198 -7.36 9.71 -14.34
N PRO A 199 -7.07 10.19 -13.12
CA PRO A 199 -7.68 11.41 -12.61
C PRO A 199 -7.27 12.61 -13.47
N ALA A 200 -8.15 13.62 -13.58
CA ALA A 200 -7.96 14.76 -14.47
C ALA A 200 -6.72 15.62 -14.13
N ASP A 201 -6.35 15.69 -12.85
CA ASP A 201 -5.14 16.38 -12.37
C ASP A 201 -3.87 15.51 -12.41
N GLY A 202 -4.02 14.21 -12.70
CA GLY A 202 -2.94 13.23 -12.72
C GLY A 202 -2.31 12.97 -11.34
N LEU A 203 -3.01 13.26 -10.24
CA LEU A 203 -2.51 13.08 -8.88
C LEU A 203 -3.24 11.93 -8.16
N ASN A 204 -2.51 11.26 -7.26
CA ASN A 204 -3.13 10.42 -6.25
C ASN A 204 -3.57 11.29 -5.08
N HIS A 205 -4.79 11.10 -4.59
CA HIS A 205 -5.36 11.84 -3.47
C HIS A 205 -5.32 11.06 -2.15
N LEU A 206 -4.42 10.09 -2.05
CA LEU A 206 -4.16 9.29 -0.83
C LEU A 206 -5.43 8.68 -0.21
N GLY A 207 -6.41 8.34 -1.05
CA GLY A 207 -7.68 7.74 -0.65
C GLY A 207 -8.84 8.72 -0.52
N GLU A 208 -8.62 10.04 -0.58
CA GLU A 208 -9.70 11.05 -0.45
C GLU A 208 -10.74 10.98 -1.57
N THR A 209 -10.31 10.60 -2.78
CA THR A 209 -11.22 10.49 -3.93
C THR A 209 -11.31 9.07 -4.46
N GLU A 210 -10.23 8.31 -4.32
CA GLU A 210 -10.11 6.93 -4.80
C GLU A 210 -11.08 6.01 -4.04
N TRP A 211 -11.49 6.33 -2.81
CA TRP A 211 -12.47 5.50 -2.08
C TRP A 211 -13.79 5.31 -2.83
N ARG A 212 -14.15 6.23 -3.75
CA ARG A 212 -15.33 6.09 -4.63
C ARG A 212 -15.22 4.89 -5.57
N ASP A 213 -14.01 4.47 -5.91
CA ASP A 213 -13.76 3.28 -6.73
C ASP A 213 -13.97 2.00 -5.89
N VAL A 214 -13.63 2.04 -4.59
CA VAL A 214 -13.96 0.96 -3.65
C VAL A 214 -15.48 0.88 -3.45
N ASP A 215 -16.17 2.00 -3.32
CA ASP A 215 -17.63 2.06 -3.26
C ASP A 215 -18.29 1.48 -4.53
N ALA A 216 -17.73 1.76 -5.72
CA ALA A 216 -18.14 1.12 -6.96
C ALA A 216 -17.94 -0.41 -6.93
N ALA A 217 -16.81 -0.89 -6.40
CA ALA A 217 -16.54 -2.32 -6.23
C ALA A 217 -17.49 -2.99 -5.24
N ILE A 218 -17.89 -2.32 -4.14
CA ILE A 218 -18.90 -2.83 -3.19
C ILE A 218 -20.24 -2.98 -3.90
N ARG A 219 -20.70 -1.95 -4.62
CA ARG A 219 -21.95 -2.00 -5.41
C ARG A 219 -21.92 -3.09 -6.46
N TYR A 220 -20.78 -3.28 -7.12
CA TYR A 220 -20.57 -4.39 -8.05
C TYR A 220 -20.74 -5.72 -7.33
N ALA A 221 -19.98 -5.98 -6.27
CA ALA A 221 -20.08 -7.23 -5.50
C ALA A 221 -21.53 -7.53 -5.07
N VAL A 222 -22.24 -6.53 -4.52
CA VAL A 222 -23.65 -6.69 -4.10
C VAL A 222 -24.57 -7.03 -5.29
N ARG A 223 -24.41 -6.34 -6.43
CA ARG A 223 -25.16 -6.64 -7.66
C ARG A 223 -24.95 -8.06 -8.16
N TYR A 224 -23.75 -8.60 -7.95
CA TYR A 224 -23.36 -9.95 -8.36
C TYR A 224 -23.50 -11.00 -7.24
N GLY A 225 -24.26 -10.68 -6.17
CA GLY A 225 -24.73 -11.66 -5.19
C GLY A 225 -24.03 -11.62 -3.82
N ALA A 226 -23.11 -10.68 -3.58
CA ALA A 226 -22.54 -10.49 -2.25
C ALA A 226 -23.62 -10.00 -1.28
N ARG A 227 -23.87 -10.76 -0.21
CA ARG A 227 -24.72 -10.31 0.90
C ARG A 227 -23.93 -9.50 1.91
N ARG A 228 -22.65 -9.86 2.07
CA ARG A 228 -21.69 -9.21 2.95
C ARG A 228 -20.39 -8.96 2.20
N VAL A 229 -19.69 -7.91 2.58
CA VAL A 229 -18.41 -7.52 2.02
C VAL A 229 -17.42 -7.30 3.16
N VAL A 230 -16.24 -7.91 3.04
CA VAL A 230 -15.07 -7.58 3.87
C VAL A 230 -14.09 -6.80 3.00
N LEU A 231 -13.70 -5.62 3.48
CA LEU A 231 -12.70 -4.80 2.79
C LEU A 231 -11.32 -5.12 3.35
N LEU A 232 -10.44 -5.62 2.51
CA LEU A 232 -9.03 -5.87 2.82
C LEU A 232 -8.19 -4.80 2.12
N GLY A 233 -7.60 -3.89 2.89
CA GLY A 233 -6.83 -2.78 2.36
C GLY A 233 -5.38 -2.77 2.86
N TRP A 234 -4.45 -2.36 2.00
CA TRP A 234 -3.08 -2.03 2.36
C TRP A 234 -2.83 -0.53 2.23
N SER A 235 -2.14 0.09 3.19
CA SER A 235 -1.71 1.49 3.08
C SER A 235 -2.89 2.44 2.79
N THR A 236 -2.84 3.19 1.67
CA THR A 236 -3.94 4.04 1.21
C THR A 236 -5.22 3.25 0.86
N GLY A 237 -5.10 1.98 0.44
CA GLY A 237 -6.25 1.10 0.25
C GLY A 237 -7.00 0.82 1.55
N ALA A 238 -6.29 0.77 2.68
CA ALA A 238 -6.92 0.69 4.01
C ALA A 238 -7.63 2.00 4.39
N THR A 239 -7.07 3.16 4.02
CA THR A 239 -7.75 4.47 4.16
C THR A 239 -9.02 4.52 3.32
N MET A 240 -8.96 4.02 2.09
CA MET A 240 -10.12 3.92 1.19
C MET A 240 -11.20 3.00 1.77
N ALA A 241 -10.81 1.88 2.37
CA ALA A 241 -11.73 0.97 3.06
C ALA A 241 -12.45 1.63 4.23
N LEU A 242 -11.73 2.39 5.07
CA LEU A 242 -12.32 3.17 6.16
C LEU A 242 -13.30 4.23 5.64
N ARG A 243 -12.91 4.99 4.62
CA ARG A 243 -13.78 6.01 3.99
C ARG A 243 -15.03 5.39 3.36
N ALA A 244 -14.90 4.24 2.70
CA ALA A 244 -16.05 3.52 2.16
C ALA A 244 -16.99 3.02 3.27
N ALA A 245 -16.46 2.53 4.39
CA ALA A 245 -17.25 2.13 5.54
C ALA A 245 -18.07 3.28 6.16
N GLU A 246 -17.53 4.49 6.10
CA GLU A 246 -18.19 5.69 6.61
C GLU A 246 -19.21 6.29 5.62
N HIS A 247 -18.81 6.43 4.36
CA HIS A 247 -19.53 7.27 3.39
C HIS A 247 -20.32 6.49 2.33
N SER A 248 -20.10 5.19 2.18
CA SER A 248 -20.81 4.42 1.16
C SER A 248 -22.32 4.42 1.42
N ALA A 249 -23.09 4.58 0.34
CA ALA A 249 -24.54 4.43 0.36
C ALA A 249 -24.99 2.97 0.55
N VAL A 250 -24.08 2.01 0.39
CA VAL A 250 -24.31 0.57 0.57
C VAL A 250 -23.46 0.01 1.73
N ARG A 251 -23.09 0.87 2.69
CA ARG A 251 -22.20 0.52 3.83
C ARG A 251 -22.78 -0.55 4.75
N GLU A 252 -24.09 -0.74 4.75
CA GLU A 252 -24.78 -1.81 5.47
C GLU A 252 -24.37 -3.23 5.02
N HIS A 253 -23.82 -3.36 3.81
CA HIS A 253 -23.25 -4.61 3.33
C HIS A 253 -21.82 -4.85 3.83
N ILE A 254 -21.14 -3.84 4.36
CA ILE A 254 -19.77 -3.97 4.86
C ILE A 254 -19.83 -4.66 6.22
N ALA A 255 -19.35 -5.91 6.28
CA ALA A 255 -19.39 -6.73 7.48
C ALA A 255 -18.11 -6.64 8.33
N GLY A 256 -17.00 -6.20 7.74
CA GLY A 256 -15.74 -6.03 8.47
C GLY A 256 -14.63 -5.42 7.63
N LEU A 257 -13.59 -4.94 8.32
CA LEU A 257 -12.42 -4.31 7.73
C LEU A 257 -11.15 -5.04 8.15
N ILE A 258 -10.24 -5.27 7.21
CA ILE A 258 -8.88 -5.75 7.46
C ILE A 258 -7.93 -4.70 6.89
N LEU A 259 -7.14 -4.10 7.77
CA LEU A 259 -6.35 -2.92 7.48
C LEU A 259 -4.87 -3.22 7.74
N ASP A 260 -4.09 -3.39 6.68
CA ASP A 260 -2.66 -3.64 6.73
C ASP A 260 -1.89 -2.32 6.53
N SER A 261 -1.05 -1.96 7.52
CA SER A 261 -0.29 -0.70 7.50
C SER A 261 -1.14 0.53 7.16
N PRO A 262 -2.29 0.78 7.81
CA PRO A 262 -3.23 1.80 7.37
C PRO A 262 -2.66 3.22 7.45
N VAL A 263 -2.90 4.00 6.40
CA VAL A 263 -2.61 5.45 6.40
C VAL A 263 -3.71 6.19 7.16
N LEU A 264 -3.51 6.35 8.47
CA LEU A 264 -4.42 7.07 9.36
C LEU A 264 -4.07 8.56 9.55
N SER A 265 -2.97 9.01 8.93
CA SER A 265 -2.60 10.42 8.86
C SER A 265 -1.90 10.69 7.52
N TRP A 266 -2.58 11.34 6.59
CA TRP A 266 -1.99 11.65 5.29
C TRP A 266 -0.80 12.61 5.43
N GLU A 267 -0.83 13.55 6.40
CA GLU A 267 0.28 14.45 6.64
C GLU A 267 1.54 13.71 7.09
N ALA A 268 1.39 12.82 8.07
CA ALA A 268 2.50 12.03 8.58
C ALA A 268 3.04 11.10 7.49
N THR A 269 2.15 10.52 6.70
CA THR A 269 2.49 9.65 5.57
C THR A 269 3.22 10.42 4.47
N LEU A 270 2.78 11.63 4.13
CA LEU A 270 3.44 12.47 3.14
C LEU A 270 4.84 12.86 3.61
N ARG A 271 5.01 13.19 4.89
CA ARG A 271 6.34 13.42 5.48
C ARG A 271 7.20 12.15 5.44
N GLY A 272 6.62 10.97 5.70
CA GLY A 272 7.29 9.67 5.58
C GLY A 272 7.77 9.39 4.16
N LEU A 273 6.89 9.53 3.17
CA LEU A 273 7.20 9.36 1.74
C LEU A 273 8.26 10.35 1.26
N ALA A 274 8.16 11.61 1.66
CA ALA A 274 9.13 12.63 1.28
C ALA A 274 10.51 12.35 1.87
N ARG A 275 10.59 11.89 3.13
CA ARG A 275 11.84 11.45 3.76
C ARG A 275 12.44 10.22 3.05
N ALA A 276 11.61 9.23 2.71
CA ALA A 276 12.03 8.05 1.96
C ALA A 276 12.62 8.41 0.58
N ARG A 277 12.12 9.51 -0.03
CA ARG A 277 12.65 10.07 -1.28
C ARG A 277 13.77 11.09 -1.09
N HIS A 278 14.38 11.15 0.09
CA HIS A 278 15.46 12.09 0.43
C HIS A 278 15.12 13.57 0.19
N THR A 279 13.83 13.93 0.33
CA THR A 279 13.39 15.33 0.22
C THR A 279 13.95 16.15 1.38
N PRO A 280 14.61 17.29 1.12
CA PRO A 280 15.15 18.16 2.17
C PRO A 280 14.09 18.61 3.18
N ALA A 281 14.41 18.53 4.48
CA ALA A 281 13.48 18.86 5.56
C ALA A 281 12.82 20.25 5.46
N PRO A 282 13.51 21.32 5.01
CA PRO A 282 12.89 22.64 4.85
C PRO A 282 11.79 22.69 3.78
N LEU A 283 11.77 21.75 2.85
CA LEU A 283 10.74 21.68 1.80
C LEU A 283 9.48 20.93 2.26
N LEU A 284 9.53 20.19 3.36
CA LEU A 284 8.41 19.37 3.83
C LEU A 284 7.15 20.20 4.14
N PRO A 285 7.20 21.35 4.84
CA PRO A 285 6.01 22.16 5.07
C PRO A 285 5.40 22.69 3.77
N LEU A 286 6.24 23.04 2.78
CA LEU A 286 5.80 23.48 1.46
C LEU A 286 5.16 22.33 0.68
N ALA A 287 5.71 21.12 0.77
CA ALA A 287 5.16 19.92 0.14
C ALA A 287 3.79 19.56 0.74
N VAL A 288 3.66 19.58 2.07
CA VAL A 288 2.38 19.35 2.77
C VAL A 288 1.35 20.38 2.30
N ARG A 289 1.68 21.68 2.34
CA ARG A 289 0.76 22.75 1.93
C ARG A 289 0.37 22.67 0.44
N ALA A 290 1.31 22.32 -0.42
CA ALA A 290 1.03 22.09 -1.83
C ALA A 290 0.11 20.88 -2.05
N ALA A 291 0.30 19.80 -1.29
CA ALA A 291 -0.58 18.63 -1.35
C ALA A 291 -2.00 18.95 -0.85
N GLN A 292 -2.14 19.76 0.22
CA GLN A 292 -3.45 20.23 0.70
C GLN A 292 -4.23 20.94 -0.41
N GLY A 293 -3.59 21.91 -1.07
CA GLY A 293 -4.24 22.71 -2.10
C GLY A 293 -4.49 21.98 -3.42
N ARG A 294 -3.68 20.96 -3.75
CA ARG A 294 -3.75 20.27 -5.06
C ARG A 294 -4.56 18.99 -5.04
N ALA A 295 -4.45 18.22 -3.97
CA ALA A 295 -5.13 16.93 -3.81
C ALA A 295 -6.34 17.03 -2.87
N GLY A 296 -6.70 18.26 -2.43
CA GLY A 296 -7.81 18.49 -1.52
C GLY A 296 -7.65 17.81 -0.16
N LEU A 297 -6.42 17.49 0.24
CA LEU A 297 -6.13 16.83 1.52
C LEU A 297 -6.29 17.85 2.65
N HIS A 298 -7.28 17.68 3.52
CA HIS A 298 -7.48 18.58 4.65
C HIS A 298 -7.16 17.84 5.95
N ALA A 299 -6.47 18.51 6.89
CA ALA A 299 -6.09 17.91 8.17
C ALA A 299 -7.30 17.52 9.02
N ASP A 300 -8.39 18.30 8.93
CA ASP A 300 -9.64 18.04 9.66
C ASP A 300 -10.27 16.70 9.25
N ARG A 301 -10.10 16.29 7.99
CA ARG A 301 -10.59 15.00 7.49
C ARG A 301 -9.78 13.80 7.98
N VAL A 302 -8.57 14.02 8.47
CA VAL A 302 -7.77 12.98 9.15
C VAL A 302 -8.33 12.71 10.52
N ALA A 303 -8.71 13.77 11.26
CA ALA A 303 -9.39 13.62 12.53
C ALA A 303 -10.72 12.85 12.34
N GLU A 304 -11.43 13.07 11.23
CA GLU A 304 -12.65 12.31 10.86
C GLU A 304 -12.39 10.81 10.63
N ILE A 305 -11.36 10.42 9.85
CA ILE A 305 -11.03 8.99 9.64
C ILE A 305 -10.66 8.28 10.94
N THR A 306 -10.08 9.02 11.89
CA THR A 306 -9.70 8.50 13.22
C THR A 306 -10.76 8.71 14.30
N ASP A 307 -11.94 9.23 13.94
CA ASP A 307 -13.07 9.39 14.85
C ASP A 307 -13.56 7.99 15.26
N PRO A 308 -13.28 7.55 16.50
CA PRO A 308 -13.55 6.19 16.90
C PRO A 308 -15.05 5.87 16.92
N GLU A 309 -15.91 6.89 17.03
CA GLU A 309 -17.37 6.73 17.05
C GLU A 309 -17.95 6.37 15.68
N ARG A 310 -17.24 6.67 14.59
CA ARG A 310 -17.71 6.38 13.22
C ARG A 310 -17.41 4.96 12.76
N LEU A 311 -16.57 4.22 13.49
CA LEU A 311 -16.23 2.85 13.17
C LEU A 311 -17.27 1.86 13.72
N ALA A 312 -18.25 1.52 12.88
CA ALA A 312 -19.39 0.67 13.26
C ALA A 312 -19.13 -0.84 13.15
N VAL A 313 -18.16 -1.25 12.33
CA VAL A 313 -17.94 -2.66 11.94
C VAL A 313 -16.68 -3.25 12.62
N PRO A 314 -16.64 -4.57 12.87
CA PRO A 314 -15.42 -5.24 13.32
C PRO A 314 -14.24 -4.91 12.41
N THR A 315 -13.10 -4.57 13.01
CA THR A 315 -11.90 -4.12 12.30
C THR A 315 -10.67 -4.84 12.84
N LEU A 316 -9.92 -5.49 11.95
CA LEU A 316 -8.60 -6.02 12.24
C LEU A 316 -7.56 -5.08 11.64
N ILE A 317 -6.72 -4.48 12.49
CA ILE A 317 -5.53 -3.75 12.06
C ILE A 317 -4.32 -4.66 12.22
N ILE A 318 -3.51 -4.76 11.17
CA ILE A 318 -2.24 -5.46 11.19
C ILE A 318 -1.16 -4.43 10.87
N HIS A 319 -0.32 -4.11 11.85
CA HIS A 319 0.64 -3.01 11.73
C HIS A 319 1.76 -3.16 12.76
N GLY A 320 2.94 -2.61 12.48
CA GLY A 320 4.10 -2.77 13.35
C GLY A 320 5.06 -1.59 13.34
N PRO A 321 5.99 -1.55 14.32
CA PRO A 321 6.93 -0.46 14.50
C PRO A 321 7.99 -0.34 13.38
N GLY A 322 8.11 -1.35 12.51
CA GLY A 322 9.00 -1.31 11.35
C GLY A 322 8.48 -0.45 10.20
N ASP A 323 7.22 0.02 10.28
CA ASP A 323 6.61 0.90 9.30
C ASP A 323 7.15 2.34 9.42
N ARG A 324 7.94 2.75 8.44
CA ARG A 324 8.53 4.10 8.37
C ARG A 324 7.72 5.08 7.52
N ILE A 325 6.63 4.62 6.90
CA ILE A 325 5.77 5.43 6.04
C ILE A 325 4.52 5.85 6.78
N ALA A 326 3.79 4.90 7.34
CA ALA A 326 2.60 5.15 8.15
C ALA A 326 2.96 4.94 9.64
N PRO A 327 2.98 5.99 10.47
CA PRO A 327 3.27 5.82 11.89
C PRO A 327 2.23 4.93 12.57
N TRP A 328 2.65 3.79 13.09
CA TRP A 328 1.77 2.80 13.71
C TRP A 328 1.16 3.28 15.04
N GLU A 329 1.66 4.38 15.61
CA GLU A 329 1.10 5.03 16.80
C GLU A 329 -0.38 5.38 16.59
N PHE A 330 -0.78 5.77 15.39
CA PHE A 330 -2.19 6.04 15.08
C PHE A 330 -3.03 4.76 15.13
N SER A 331 -2.50 3.63 14.68
CA SER A 331 -3.18 2.33 14.78
C SER A 331 -3.34 1.89 16.23
N ARG A 332 -2.31 2.11 17.06
CA ARG A 332 -2.38 1.84 18.51
C ARG A 332 -3.43 2.71 19.19
N LEU A 333 -3.47 4.00 18.87
CA LEU A 333 -4.44 4.93 19.43
C LEU A 333 -5.87 4.56 19.04
N LEU A 334 -6.11 4.20 17.77
CA LEU A 334 -7.43 3.77 17.31
C LEU A 334 -7.88 2.48 18.03
N ALA A 335 -6.99 1.49 18.12
CA ALA A 335 -7.29 0.23 18.82
C ALA A 335 -7.57 0.45 20.32
N ALA A 336 -6.80 1.32 20.98
CA ALA A 336 -7.00 1.65 22.39
C ALA A 336 -8.31 2.41 22.65
N ARG A 337 -8.80 3.19 21.67
CA ARG A 337 -10.06 3.95 21.77
C ARG A 337 -11.30 3.08 21.50
N ARG A 338 -11.19 2.01 20.72
CA ARG A 338 -12.31 1.09 20.38
C ARG A 338 -11.93 -0.38 20.55
N PRO A 339 -11.53 -0.81 21.77
CA PRO A 339 -11.14 -2.20 22.01
C PRO A 339 -12.27 -3.21 21.79
N ASP A 340 -13.52 -2.75 21.75
CA ASP A 340 -14.72 -3.55 21.47
C ASP A 340 -14.90 -3.87 19.97
N ARG A 341 -14.27 -3.09 19.07
CA ARG A 341 -14.40 -3.25 17.61
C ARG A 341 -13.07 -3.48 16.90
N VAL A 342 -11.98 -2.97 17.44
CA VAL A 342 -10.68 -2.92 16.78
C VAL A 342 -9.71 -3.87 17.46
N ALA A 343 -9.34 -4.92 16.74
CA ALA A 343 -8.23 -5.78 17.12
C ALA A 343 -6.95 -5.29 16.43
N LEU A 344 -5.89 -5.04 17.20
CA LEU A 344 -4.55 -4.75 16.65
C LEU A 344 -3.66 -5.98 16.75
N HIS A 345 -3.20 -6.48 15.61
CA HIS A 345 -2.11 -7.46 15.54
C HIS A 345 -0.80 -6.76 15.22
N THR A 346 0.15 -6.82 16.15
CA THR A 346 1.48 -6.24 15.97
C THR A 346 2.42 -7.20 15.28
N VAL A 347 3.05 -6.76 14.20
CA VAL A 347 4.09 -7.52 13.47
C VAL A 347 5.44 -6.79 13.60
N PRO A 348 6.40 -7.33 14.35
CA PRO A 348 7.74 -6.74 14.43
C PRO A 348 8.50 -6.95 13.12
N ASN A 349 9.47 -6.07 12.84
CA ASN A 349 10.44 -6.22 11.73
C ASN A 349 9.83 -6.31 10.31
N ALA A 350 8.58 -5.84 10.13
CA ALA A 350 7.97 -5.67 8.81
C ALA A 350 8.05 -4.20 8.35
N PRO A 351 8.48 -3.92 7.11
CA PRO A 351 8.32 -2.59 6.52
C PRO A 351 6.84 -2.32 6.18
N HIS A 352 6.55 -1.10 5.74
CA HIS A 352 5.23 -0.67 5.30
C HIS A 352 4.59 -1.64 4.31
N ALA A 353 3.33 -2.02 4.57
CA ALA A 353 2.51 -2.90 3.75
C ALA A 353 3.06 -4.33 3.55
N ALA A 354 4.03 -4.76 4.36
CA ALA A 354 4.62 -6.09 4.28
C ALA A 354 4.35 -6.93 5.52
N MET A 355 3.23 -6.71 6.20
CA MET A 355 2.95 -7.39 7.47
C MET A 355 2.72 -8.90 7.30
N TRP A 356 2.36 -9.36 6.09
CA TRP A 356 2.26 -10.78 5.74
C TRP A 356 3.63 -11.45 5.57
N ASN A 357 4.64 -10.70 5.09
CA ASN A 357 5.91 -11.24 4.63
C ASN A 357 6.77 -11.94 5.69
N PRO A 358 6.92 -11.44 6.94
CA PRO A 358 7.74 -12.08 7.96
C PRO A 358 7.31 -13.50 8.34
N ASP A 359 5.99 -13.71 8.42
CA ASP A 359 5.38 -14.96 8.88
C ASP A 359 3.98 -15.12 8.24
N PRO A 360 3.91 -15.61 6.98
CA PRO A 360 2.64 -15.83 6.30
C PRO A 360 1.65 -16.70 7.09
N PRO A 361 2.05 -17.86 7.68
CA PRO A 361 1.15 -18.67 8.48
C PRO A 361 0.53 -17.92 9.68
N ALA A 362 1.33 -17.13 10.40
CA ALA A 362 0.81 -16.36 11.53
C ALA A 362 -0.17 -15.27 11.08
N TYR A 363 0.14 -14.55 10.00
CA TYR A 363 -0.76 -13.54 9.43
C TYR A 363 -2.08 -14.16 8.98
N GLU A 364 -2.01 -15.26 8.24
CA GLU A 364 -3.16 -16.00 7.74
C GLU A 364 -4.02 -16.58 8.87
N GLU A 365 -3.42 -17.04 9.96
CA GLU A 365 -4.16 -17.47 11.15
C GLU A 365 -4.96 -16.31 11.78
N ARG A 366 -4.40 -15.09 11.79
CA ARG A 366 -5.13 -13.90 12.26
C ARG A 366 -6.28 -13.55 11.33
N LEU A 367 -6.06 -13.58 10.02
CA LEU A 367 -7.13 -13.42 9.03
C LEU A 367 -8.23 -14.46 9.24
N ARG A 368 -7.87 -15.73 9.44
CA ARG A 368 -8.84 -16.82 9.61
C ARG A 368 -9.73 -16.57 10.82
N ARG A 369 -9.14 -16.21 11.97
CA ARG A 369 -9.89 -15.92 13.19
C ARG A 369 -10.87 -14.76 13.00
N PHE A 370 -10.44 -13.72 12.30
CA PHE A 370 -11.27 -12.54 12.04
C PHE A 370 -12.40 -12.83 11.03
N LEU A 371 -12.12 -13.59 9.97
CA LEU A 371 -13.09 -13.90 8.91
C LEU A 371 -14.13 -14.94 9.34
N THR A 372 -13.76 -15.90 10.20
CA THR A 372 -14.65 -17.00 10.63
C THR A 372 -16.06 -16.53 11.07
N PRO A 373 -16.23 -15.52 11.94
CA PRO A 373 -17.56 -15.03 12.33
C PRO A 373 -18.30 -14.21 11.25
N LEU A 374 -17.63 -13.84 10.17
CA LEU A 374 -18.19 -13.04 9.07
C LEU A 374 -18.61 -13.88 7.85
N MET A 375 -18.34 -15.19 7.89
CA MET A 375 -18.46 -16.16 6.79
C MET A 375 -19.74 -17.00 6.79
#